data_AF-A0A949YIM9-F1
#
_entry.id   AF-A0A949YIM9-F1
#
_cell.length_a   1.000
_cell.length_b   1.000
_cell.length_c   1.000
_cell.angle_alpha   90.00
_cell.angle_beta   90.00
_cell.angle_gamma   90.00
#
_symmetry.space_group_name_H-M   'P 1'
#
loop_
_entity.id
_entity.type
_entity.pdbx_description
1 polymer ?
#
loop_
_entity_poly.entity_id
_entity_poly.type
_entity_poly.pdbx_seq_one_letter_code
_entity_poly.pdbx_strand_id
1 'polypeptide(L)' 'MTLDQFTHQARRQPFRPFQLVMVDGSRFTVDHPEFVAIDRRGRAVTLHARVLRPYQP' A
#
# COMPACT_ATOMS: atom_id res chain seq x y z
N MET A 1 7.74 3.39 -5.58
CA MET A 1 7.71 1.92 -5.36
C MET A 1 7.18 1.24 -6.62
N THR A 2 7.71 0.08 -7.02
CA THR A 2 7.15 -0.72 -8.13
C THR A 2 6.04 -1.66 -7.64
N LEU A 3 5.19 -2.15 -8.55
CA LEU A 3 4.12 -3.09 -8.23
C LEU A 3 4.63 -4.41 -7.63
N ASP A 4 5.78 -4.88 -8.11
CA ASP A 4 6.44 -6.08 -7.61
C ASP A 4 6.93 -5.90 -6.16
N GLN A 5 7.60 -4.78 -5.87
CA GLN A 5 8.02 -4.45 -4.50
C GLN A 5 6.84 -4.30 -3.54
N PHE A 6 5.75 -3.69 -4.01
CA PHE A 6 4.51 -3.59 -3.25
C PHE A 6 3.95 -4.99 -2.92
N THR A 7 3.82 -5.84 -3.94
CA THR A 7 3.30 -7.21 -3.79
C THR A 7 4.16 -8.02 -2.83
N HIS A 8 5.48 -7.87 -2.92
CA HIS A 8 6.42 -8.51 -2.02
C HIS A 8 6.15 -8.09 -0.57
N GLN A 9 6.04 -6.79 -0.28
CA GLN A 9 5.77 -6.28 1.08
C GLN A 9 4.41 -6.76 1.61
N ALA A 10 3.36 -6.69 0.78
CA ALA A 10 2.00 -7.08 1.17
C ALA A 10 1.86 -8.58 1.49
N ARG A 11 2.72 -9.44 0.89
CA ARG A 11 2.70 -10.90 1.10
C ARG A 11 3.69 -11.39 2.16
N ARG A 12 4.44 -10.50 2.82
CA ARG A 12 5.40 -10.91 3.87
C ARG A 12 4.69 -11.62 5.01
N GLN A 13 5.31 -12.68 5.51
CA GLN A 13 4.90 -13.38 6.73
C GLN A 13 6.05 -13.35 7.76
N PRO A 14 5.83 -12.82 8.97
CA PRO A 14 4.61 -12.12 9.41
C PRO A 14 4.40 -10.81 8.63
N PHE A 15 3.13 -10.41 8.50
CA PHE A 15 2.79 -9.14 7.87
C PHE A 15 3.40 -7.98 8.66
N ARG A 16 3.95 -7.00 7.94
CA ARG A 16 4.49 -5.78 8.55
C ARG A 16 3.78 -4.57 7.95
N PRO A 17 3.11 -3.74 8.75
CA PRO A 17 2.53 -2.48 8.28
C PRO A 17 3.56 -1.62 7.55
N PHE A 18 3.12 -0.93 6.51
CA PHE A 18 3.98 -0.03 5.74
C PHE A 18 3.22 1.17 5.19
N GLN A 19 3.97 2.24 4.88
CA GLN A 19 3.44 3.44 4.26
C GLN A 19 3.78 3.50 2.77
N LEU A 20 2.78 3.87 1.99
CA LEU A 20 2.89 4.20 0.58
C LEU A 20 2.97 5.71 0.43
N VAL A 21 4.05 6.18 -0.20
CA VAL A 21 4.20 7.56 -0.63
C VAL A 21 4.00 7.59 -2.13
N MET A 22 2.97 8.30 -2.58
CA MET A 22 2.65 8.49 -3.99
C MET A 22 3.45 9.64 -4.58
N VAL A 23 3.51 9.71 -5.92
CA VAL A 23 4.27 10.74 -6.65
C VAL A 23 3.72 12.15 -6.39
N ASP A 24 2.43 12.26 -6.09
CA ASP A 24 1.78 13.53 -5.70
C ASP A 24 2.04 13.93 -4.23
N GLY A 25 2.85 13.15 -3.51
CA GLY A 25 3.16 13.38 -2.09
C GLY A 25 2.10 12.86 -1.12
N SER A 26 0.99 12.31 -1.61
CA SER A 26 -0.03 11.70 -0.74
C SER A 26 0.53 10.44 -0.05
N ARG A 27 0.07 10.21 1.18
CA ARG A 27 0.53 9.11 2.02
C ARG A 27 -0.65 8.21 2.41
N PHE A 28 -0.45 6.91 2.25
CA PHE A 28 -1.40 5.87 2.61
C PHE A 28 -0.75 4.91 3.58
N THR A 29 -1.47 4.52 4.63
CA THR A 29 -0.99 3.48 5.55
C THR A 29 -1.70 2.16 5.26
N VAL A 30 -0.92 1.09 5.09
CA VAL A 30 -1.42 -0.29 4.94
C VAL A 30 -1.12 -1.03 6.24
N ASP A 31 -2.09 -1.02 7.14
CA ASP A 31 -1.95 -1.59 8.50
C ASP A 31 -2.34 -3.07 8.59
N HIS A 32 -3.04 -3.61 7.59
CA HIS A 32 -3.49 -4.99 7.57
C HIS A 32 -3.47 -5.57 6.14
N PRO A 33 -3.11 -6.86 5.95
CA PRO A 33 -3.02 -7.46 4.61
C PRO A 33 -4.37 -7.53 3.89
N GLU A 34 -5.49 -7.56 4.62
CA GLU A 34 -6.84 -7.60 4.01
C GLU A 34 -7.23 -6.32 3.29
N PHE A 35 -6.51 -5.21 3.53
CA PHE A 35 -6.70 -3.95 2.82
C PHE A 35 -6.05 -3.93 1.44
N VAL A 36 -5.41 -5.03 1.04
CA VAL A 36 -4.72 -5.18 -0.24
C VAL A 36 -5.41 -6.25 -1.07
N ALA A 37 -6.00 -5.86 -2.19
CA ALA A 37 -6.44 -6.78 -3.23
C ALA A 37 -5.48 -6.69 -4.42
N ILE A 38 -4.87 -7.82 -4.77
CA ILE A 38 -4.00 -7.95 -5.96
C ILE A 38 -4.75 -8.80 -6.96
N ASP A 39 -4.92 -8.33 -8.18
CA ASP A 39 -5.56 -9.15 -9.21
C ASP A 39 -4.72 -10.42 -9.48
N ARG A 40 -5.36 -11.49 -9.97
CA ARG A 40 -4.70 -12.79 -10.17
C ARG A 40 -3.50 -12.74 -11.12
N ARG A 41 -3.43 -11.75 -12.02
CA ARG A 41 -2.31 -11.55 -12.94
C ARG A 41 -1.26 -10.57 -12.42
N GLY A 42 -1.46 -9.97 -11.24
CA GLY A 42 -0.51 -9.05 -10.60
C GLY A 42 -0.25 -7.78 -11.41
N ARG A 43 -1.24 -7.31 -12.17
CA ARG A 43 -1.21 -6.10 -13.01
C ARG A 43 -1.90 -4.91 -12.37
N ALA A 44 -2.79 -5.16 -11.42
CA ALA A 44 -3.59 -4.17 -10.72
C ALA A 44 -3.64 -4.50 -9.23
N VAL A 45 -3.57 -3.43 -8.43
CA VAL A 45 -3.68 -3.50 -6.99
C VAL A 45 -4.73 -2.49 -6.55
N THR A 46 -5.66 -2.94 -5.73
CA THR A 46 -6.64 -2.10 -5.05
C THR A 46 -6.28 -2.02 -3.58
N LEU A 47 -6.26 -0.80 -3.05
CA LEU A 47 -5.86 -0.48 -1.69
C LEU A 47 -7.01 0.19 -0.95
N HIS A 48 -7.48 -0.44 0.11
CA HIS A 48 -8.41 0.14 1.07
C HIS A 48 -7.64 0.72 2.25
N ALA A 49 -6.90 1.80 1.99
CA ALA A 49 -6.03 2.44 2.97
C ALA A 49 -6.60 3.77 3.47
N ARG A 50 -6.33 4.09 4.73
CA ARG A 50 -6.62 5.42 5.28
C ARG A 50 -5.66 6.44 4.67
N VAL A 51 -6.20 7.48 4.02
CA VAL A 51 -5.41 8.62 3.54
C VAL A 51 -4.96 9.45 4.74
N LEU A 52 -3.65 9.62 4.91
CA LEU A 52 -3.11 10.63 5.80
C LEU A 52 -2.98 11.93 5.02
N ARG A 53 -3.88 12.87 5.30
CA ARG A 53 -3.76 14.23 4.78
C ARG A 53 -2.44 14.82 5.32
N PRO A 54 -1.60 15.42 4.48
CA PRO A 54 -0.45 16.16 4.98
C PRO A 54 -0.96 17.29 5.89
N TYR A 55 -0.32 17.46 7.04
CA TYR A 55 -0.53 18.61 7.89
C TYR A 55 -0.14 19.87 7.09
N GLN A 56 -1.12 20.71 6.75
CA GLN A 56 -0.86 22.05 6.22
C GLN A 56 -0.80 23.01 7.42
N PRO A 57 0.31 23.75 7.60
CA PRO A 57 0.46 24.73 8.67
C PRO A 57 -0.46 25.94 8.49
#